data_AF-A0A8H7FSD3-F1
#
_entry.id   AF-A0A8H7FSD3-F1
#
_cell.length_a   1.000
_cell.length_b   1.000
_cell.length_c   1.000
_cell.angle_alpha   90.00
_cell.angle_beta   90.00
_cell.angle_gamma   90.00
#
_symmetry.space_group_name_H-M   'P 1'
#
loop_
_entity.id
_entity.type
_entity.pdbx_description
1 polymer ?
#
loop_
_entity_poly.entity_id
_entity_poly.type
_entity_poly.pdbx_seq_one_letter_code
_entity_poly.pdbx_strand_id
1 'polypeptide(L)'
;MVALWPSIWTWIRTFYDHSSNAGSITADEDELSHCASRYGLIIKFLYVILYDNSGTPLANVLHETDGVIELMGAVWMDPGRRGAVLNDFTSSLLLQKHSSGMPARVLEQVVAVCGGSPEAVLNILIRRIKRNLQQAKPNMTSFEQDTTLIMEQLTEDSAILGQALASHPTFLISIVDLLSLMLDIKGRTTSELAEYMHIPLLIIMLHFRCCIGYDCMAQLASTRIITLVERLLTIYASDERCVEASGQLHVLIGKNLVYRRFLLPVTGAVLETSARPSNTRAGRIFFRLESLLSEWHQIDDMYKTSEYRANSTRTGRTRSFADAQGASLCSTVADPVKKSIGWPTRVRVLICADPAKHLPK
;
A
#
# COMPACT_ATOMS: atom_id res chain seq x y z
N MET A 1 -15.57 -36.25 -17.08
CA MET A 1 -14.52 -35.25 -16.80
C MET A 1 -13.43 -35.79 -15.88
N VAL A 2 -13.74 -36.32 -14.69
CA VAL A 2 -12.73 -36.87 -13.76
C VAL A 2 -11.76 -37.86 -14.42
N ALA A 3 -12.25 -38.81 -15.22
CA ALA A 3 -11.39 -39.78 -15.91
C ALA A 3 -10.42 -39.17 -16.94
N LEU A 4 -10.72 -37.96 -17.45
CA LEU A 4 -9.87 -37.25 -18.41
C LEU A 4 -8.85 -36.33 -17.71
N TRP A 5 -8.98 -36.15 -16.39
CA TRP A 5 -8.18 -35.19 -15.63
C TRP A 5 -6.67 -35.39 -15.79
N PRO A 6 -6.10 -36.60 -15.68
CA PRO A 6 -4.64 -36.79 -15.83
C PRO A 6 -4.09 -36.29 -17.18
N SER A 7 -4.85 -36.52 -18.26
CA SER A 7 -4.49 -36.03 -19.59
C SER A 7 -4.57 -34.51 -19.65
N ILE A 8 -5.67 -33.92 -19.17
CA ILE A 8 -5.87 -32.47 -19.13
C ILE A 8 -4.76 -31.80 -18.31
N TRP A 9 -4.42 -32.37 -17.16
CA TRP A 9 -3.34 -31.88 -16.30
C TRP A 9 -1.98 -31.90 -17.00
N THR A 10 -1.69 -32.97 -17.74
CA THR A 10 -0.46 -33.07 -18.54
C THR A 10 -0.40 -31.99 -19.62
N TRP A 11 -1.52 -31.72 -20.30
CA TRP A 11 -1.62 -30.64 -21.26
C TRP A 11 -1.40 -29.27 -20.63
N ILE A 12 -2.00 -28.99 -19.47
CA ILE A 12 -1.83 -27.72 -18.76
C ILE A 12 -0.36 -27.46 -18.41
N ARG A 13 0.32 -28.46 -17.82
CA ARG A 13 1.74 -28.35 -17.50
C ARG A 13 2.59 -28.11 -18.76
N THR A 14 2.36 -28.90 -19.80
CA THR A 14 3.08 -28.77 -21.07
C THR A 14 2.89 -27.38 -21.69
N PHE A 15 1.65 -26.86 -21.69
CA PHE A 15 1.37 -25.53 -22.21
C PHE A 15 1.97 -24.43 -21.35
N TYR A 16 1.95 -24.56 -20.03
CA TYR A 16 2.60 -23.60 -19.13
C TYR A 16 4.12 -23.58 -19.34
N ASP A 17 4.77 -24.75 -19.35
CA ASP A 17 6.21 -24.86 -19.55
C ASP A 17 6.63 -24.22 -20.87
N HIS A 18 5.91 -24.52 -21.96
CA HIS A 18 6.16 -23.92 -23.26
C HIS A 18 5.98 -22.40 -23.25
N SER A 19 4.88 -21.90 -22.65
CA SER A 19 4.59 -20.46 -22.57
C SER A 19 5.60 -19.71 -21.69
N SER A 20 6.05 -20.33 -20.60
CA SER A 20 7.00 -19.74 -19.66
C SER A 20 8.41 -19.64 -20.25
N ASN A 21 8.77 -20.56 -21.15
CA ASN A 21 10.06 -20.59 -21.83
C ASN A 21 10.10 -19.68 -23.06
N ALA A 22 8.95 -19.39 -23.68
CA ALA A 22 8.85 -18.52 -24.85
C ALA A 22 9.41 -17.10 -24.61
N GLY A 23 9.28 -16.56 -23.40
CA GLY A 23 9.81 -15.22 -23.06
C GLY A 23 11.34 -15.08 -23.06
N SER A 24 12.08 -16.18 -23.24
CA SER A 24 13.55 -16.17 -23.36
C SER A 24 14.04 -16.12 -24.81
N ILE A 25 13.16 -16.38 -25.77
CA ILE A 25 13.48 -16.45 -27.19
C ILE A 25 13.00 -15.13 -27.82
N THR A 26 13.75 -14.61 -28.79
CA THR A 26 13.31 -13.49 -29.65
C THR A 26 12.14 -13.96 -30.52
N ALA A 27 10.97 -14.10 -29.90
CA ALA A 27 9.73 -14.51 -30.53
C ALA A 27 9.10 -13.31 -31.26
N ASP A 28 8.43 -13.58 -32.37
CA ASP A 28 7.66 -12.58 -33.11
C ASP A 28 6.44 -12.12 -32.28
N GLU A 29 5.88 -10.93 -32.58
CA GLU A 29 4.71 -10.38 -31.88
C GLU A 29 3.51 -11.34 -31.92
N ASP A 30 3.32 -12.02 -33.05
CA ASP A 30 2.28 -13.04 -33.21
C ASP A 30 2.49 -14.23 -32.27
N GLU A 31 3.72 -14.70 -32.11
CA GLU A 31 4.03 -15.81 -31.19
C GLU A 31 3.81 -15.40 -29.73
N LEU A 32 4.18 -14.18 -29.37
CA LEU A 32 3.94 -13.62 -28.04
C LEU A 32 2.44 -13.52 -27.74
N SER A 33 1.64 -13.09 -28.72
CA SER A 33 0.18 -13.01 -28.62
C SER A 33 -0.49 -14.39 -28.46
N HIS A 34 0.00 -15.41 -29.17
CA HIS A 34 -0.47 -16.79 -29.00
C HIS A 34 -0.08 -17.36 -27.64
N CYS A 35 1.15 -17.11 -27.17
CA CYS A 35 1.60 -17.53 -25.84
C CYS A 35 0.79 -16.87 -24.72
N ALA A 36 0.49 -15.57 -24.87
CA ALA A 36 -0.42 -14.85 -23.99
C ALA A 36 -1.79 -15.52 -23.94
N SER A 37 -2.41 -15.75 -25.10
CA SER A 37 -3.74 -16.37 -25.19
C SER A 37 -3.80 -17.75 -24.51
N ARG A 38 -2.79 -18.59 -24.72
CA ARG A 38 -2.70 -19.93 -24.10
C ARG A 38 -2.55 -19.84 -22.59
N TYR A 39 -1.69 -18.97 -22.09
CA TYR A 39 -1.47 -18.81 -20.66
C TYR A 39 -2.68 -18.19 -19.94
N GLY A 40 -3.35 -17.22 -20.56
CA GLY A 40 -4.63 -16.70 -20.08
C GLY A 40 -5.71 -17.79 -19.98
N LEU A 41 -5.74 -18.73 -20.93
CA LEU A 41 -6.62 -19.89 -20.87
C LEU A 41 -6.28 -20.83 -19.71
N ILE A 42 -4.98 -21.06 -19.44
CA ILE A 42 -4.54 -21.84 -18.28
C ILE A 42 -5.03 -21.20 -16.98
N ILE A 43 -4.84 -19.88 -16.81
CA ILE A 43 -5.31 -19.17 -15.61
C ILE A 43 -6.82 -19.31 -15.44
N LYS A 44 -7.59 -19.03 -16.49
CA LYS A 44 -9.06 -19.16 -16.44
C LYS A 44 -9.50 -20.58 -16.11
N PHE A 45 -8.82 -21.57 -16.67
CA PHE A 45 -9.12 -22.96 -16.41
C PHE A 45 -8.81 -23.34 -14.95
N LEU A 46 -7.64 -22.95 -14.42
CA LEU A 46 -7.31 -23.13 -13.01
C LEU A 46 -8.33 -22.44 -12.11
N TYR A 47 -8.72 -21.20 -12.43
CA TYR A 47 -9.70 -20.45 -11.67
C TYR A 47 -11.08 -21.12 -11.66
N VAL A 48 -11.68 -21.37 -12.84
CA VAL A 48 -13.05 -21.89 -12.97
C VAL A 48 -13.22 -23.23 -12.26
N ILE A 49 -12.23 -24.12 -12.32
CA ILE A 49 -12.42 -25.44 -11.74
C ILE A 49 -12.18 -25.45 -10.23
N LEU A 50 -11.33 -24.56 -9.73
CA LEU A 50 -11.05 -24.49 -8.30
C LEU A 50 -12.07 -23.65 -7.52
N TYR A 51 -12.66 -22.63 -8.16
CA TYR A 51 -13.54 -21.67 -7.49
C TYR A 51 -15.01 -21.87 -7.86
N ASP A 52 -15.37 -21.95 -9.15
CA ASP A 52 -16.78 -22.05 -9.57
C ASP A 52 -17.37 -23.45 -9.34
N ASN A 53 -16.53 -24.47 -9.16
CA ASN A 53 -16.93 -25.86 -9.01
C ASN A 53 -16.56 -26.46 -7.64
N SER A 54 -16.39 -25.62 -6.62
CA SER A 54 -16.05 -26.08 -5.26
C SER A 54 -17.06 -27.13 -4.78
N GLY A 55 -16.58 -28.30 -4.38
CA GLY A 55 -17.40 -29.43 -3.92
C GLY A 55 -17.79 -30.43 -5.02
N THR A 56 -17.44 -30.21 -6.28
CA THR A 56 -17.59 -31.23 -7.32
C THR A 56 -16.51 -32.32 -7.18
N PRO A 57 -16.76 -33.55 -7.65
CA PRO A 57 -15.74 -34.61 -7.68
C PRO A 57 -14.47 -34.21 -8.44
N LEU A 58 -14.61 -33.36 -9.47
CA LEU A 58 -13.46 -32.85 -10.23
C LEU A 58 -12.62 -31.87 -9.41
N ALA A 59 -13.25 -30.97 -8.65
CA ALA A 59 -12.54 -30.04 -7.77
C ALA A 59 -11.75 -30.79 -6.68
N ASN A 60 -12.33 -31.84 -6.08
CA ASN A 60 -11.63 -32.68 -5.10
C ASN A 60 -10.37 -33.33 -5.70
N VAL A 61 -10.51 -33.95 -6.87
CA VAL A 61 -9.38 -34.57 -7.58
C VAL A 61 -8.29 -33.54 -7.89
N LEU A 62 -8.67 -32.33 -8.29
CA LEU A 62 -7.74 -31.21 -8.51
C LEU A 62 -6.99 -30.79 -7.24
N HIS A 63 -7.71 -30.66 -6.12
CA HIS A 63 -7.11 -30.29 -4.83
C HIS A 63 -6.11 -31.34 -4.32
N GLU A 64 -6.32 -32.60 -4.71
CA GLU A 64 -5.47 -33.75 -4.38
C GLU A 64 -4.37 -34.02 -5.43
N THR A 65 -4.41 -33.36 -6.59
CA THR A 65 -3.44 -33.60 -7.65
C THR A 65 -2.13 -32.89 -7.36
N ASP A 66 -1.07 -33.68 -7.22
CA ASP A 66 0.29 -33.19 -7.04
C ASP A 66 0.69 -32.19 -8.13
N GLY A 67 1.26 -31.06 -7.68
CA GLY A 67 1.73 -29.99 -8.55
C GLY A 67 0.70 -28.94 -8.96
N VAL A 68 -0.59 -29.11 -8.68
CA VAL A 68 -1.60 -28.09 -9.04
C VAL A 68 -1.37 -26.77 -8.28
N ILE A 69 -1.21 -26.86 -6.95
CA ILE A 69 -0.96 -25.69 -6.10
C ILE A 69 0.39 -25.05 -6.43
N GLU A 70 1.39 -25.87 -6.73
CA GLU A 70 2.72 -25.42 -7.15
C GLU A 70 2.66 -24.61 -8.45
N LEU A 71 1.91 -25.12 -9.43
CA LEU A 71 1.70 -24.42 -10.70
C LEU A 71 0.94 -23.11 -10.49
N MET A 72 -0.10 -23.08 -9.68
CA MET A 72 -0.82 -21.84 -9.36
C MET A 72 0.09 -20.79 -8.74
N GLY A 73 0.92 -21.20 -7.77
CA GLY A 73 1.90 -20.32 -7.16
C GLY A 73 2.91 -19.78 -8.17
N ALA A 74 3.43 -20.65 -9.05
CA ALA A 74 4.35 -20.26 -10.11
C ALA A 74 3.72 -19.25 -11.09
N VAL A 75 2.50 -19.54 -11.55
CA VAL A 75 1.70 -18.66 -12.44
C VAL A 75 1.39 -17.30 -11.80
N TRP A 76 1.14 -17.26 -10.50
CA TRP A 76 0.93 -16.01 -9.78
C TRP A 76 2.23 -15.20 -9.65
N MET A 77 3.37 -15.84 -9.38
CA MET A 77 4.65 -15.16 -9.20
C MET A 77 5.28 -14.65 -10.52
N ASP A 78 5.00 -15.31 -11.65
CA ASP A 78 5.69 -15.08 -12.93
C ASP A 78 5.72 -13.60 -13.36
N PRO A 79 4.60 -12.84 -13.36
CA PRO A 79 4.62 -11.43 -13.76
C PRO A 79 5.49 -10.55 -12.85
N GLY A 80 5.62 -10.91 -11.56
CA GLY A 80 6.49 -10.23 -10.60
C GLY A 80 7.97 -10.63 -10.72
N ARG A 81 8.28 -11.83 -11.26
CA ARG A 81 9.66 -12.33 -11.44
C ARG A 81 10.26 -12.00 -12.80
N ARG A 82 9.61 -12.40 -13.89
CA ARG A 82 10.25 -12.50 -15.23
C ARG A 82 10.24 -11.21 -16.05
N GLY A 83 9.55 -10.15 -15.62
CA GLY A 83 9.48 -8.86 -16.34
C GLY A 83 8.72 -8.90 -17.68
N ALA A 84 8.58 -10.08 -18.30
CA ALA A 84 7.80 -10.30 -19.50
C ALA A 84 6.29 -10.14 -19.21
N VAL A 85 5.69 -9.17 -19.89
CA VAL A 85 4.28 -8.82 -19.80
C VAL A 85 3.47 -9.73 -20.71
N LEU A 86 3.51 -11.04 -20.44
CA LEU A 86 2.86 -11.98 -21.35
C LEU A 86 1.33 -12.03 -21.17
N ASN A 87 0.73 -11.57 -20.05
CA ASN A 87 -0.64 -12.02 -19.71
C ASN A 87 -1.55 -11.08 -18.90
N ASP A 88 -1.39 -9.77 -19.06
CA ASP A 88 -2.27 -8.77 -18.45
C ASP A 88 -2.51 -8.96 -16.94
N PHE A 89 -1.57 -9.60 -16.23
CA PHE A 89 -1.65 -9.85 -14.78
C PHE A 89 -2.92 -10.61 -14.34
N THR A 90 -3.53 -11.40 -15.22
CA THR A 90 -4.78 -12.14 -14.91
C THR A 90 -4.61 -13.16 -13.78
N SER A 91 -3.38 -13.58 -13.46
CA SER A 91 -3.15 -14.53 -12.36
C SER A 91 -3.46 -14.02 -10.96
N SER A 92 -3.79 -12.72 -10.79
CA SER A 92 -4.24 -12.13 -9.51
C SER A 92 -5.52 -12.79 -9.00
N LEU A 93 -6.35 -13.31 -9.90
CA LEU A 93 -7.53 -14.12 -9.61
C LEU A 93 -7.24 -15.34 -8.73
N LEU A 94 -6.04 -15.91 -8.79
CA LEU A 94 -5.69 -17.14 -8.08
C LEU A 94 -5.52 -16.94 -6.57
N LEU A 95 -5.37 -15.70 -6.11
CA LEU A 95 -5.28 -15.37 -4.68
C LEU A 95 -6.49 -14.57 -4.19
N GLN A 96 -7.53 -14.41 -5.01
CA GLN A 96 -8.75 -13.75 -4.58
C GLN A 96 -9.42 -14.57 -3.47
N LYS A 97 -9.84 -13.89 -2.40
CA LYS A 97 -10.50 -14.53 -1.26
C LYS A 97 -11.72 -15.34 -1.69
N HIS A 98 -11.76 -16.58 -1.23
CA HIS A 98 -12.82 -17.53 -1.54
C HIS A 98 -13.06 -18.46 -0.34
N SER A 99 -14.28 -19.00 -0.22
CA SER A 99 -14.68 -19.90 0.87
C SER A 99 -13.95 -21.26 0.87
N SER A 100 -13.22 -21.59 -0.20
CA SER A 100 -12.56 -22.89 -0.37
C SER A 100 -11.25 -23.03 0.41
N GLY A 101 -10.71 -21.93 0.98
CA GLY A 101 -9.40 -21.93 1.64
C GLY A 101 -8.21 -22.10 0.69
N MET A 102 -8.46 -22.35 -0.61
CA MET A 102 -7.43 -22.50 -1.63
C MET A 102 -6.49 -21.30 -1.76
N PRO A 103 -6.96 -20.03 -1.70
CA PRO A 103 -6.07 -18.88 -1.79
C PRO A 103 -4.97 -18.91 -0.73
N ALA A 104 -5.29 -19.32 0.51
CA ALA A 104 -4.31 -19.46 1.58
C ALA A 104 -3.27 -20.54 1.27
N ARG A 105 -3.70 -21.72 0.79
CA ARG A 105 -2.79 -22.81 0.40
C ARG A 105 -1.85 -22.41 -0.75
N VAL A 106 -2.37 -21.68 -1.73
CA VAL A 106 -1.55 -21.15 -2.84
C VAL A 106 -0.54 -20.13 -2.32
N LEU A 107 -0.95 -19.25 -1.40
CA LEU A 107 -0.05 -18.27 -0.80
C LEU A 107 1.04 -18.93 0.07
N GLU A 108 0.71 -19.97 0.86
CA GLU A 108 1.69 -20.78 1.59
C GLU A 108 2.71 -21.42 0.65
N GLN A 109 2.26 -21.98 -0.47
CA GLN A 109 3.16 -22.53 -1.49
C GLN A 109 4.06 -21.45 -2.11
N VAL A 110 3.52 -20.26 -2.37
CA VAL A 110 4.30 -19.12 -2.87
C VAL A 110 5.40 -18.73 -1.86
N VAL A 111 5.08 -18.70 -0.56
CA VAL A 111 6.06 -18.46 0.51
C VAL A 111 7.14 -19.56 0.52
N ALA A 112 6.74 -20.82 0.42
CA ALA A 112 7.67 -21.96 0.37
C ALA A 112 8.64 -21.86 -0.81
N VAL A 113 8.15 -21.55 -2.02
CA VAL A 113 8.99 -21.35 -3.22
C VAL A 113 9.87 -20.10 -3.12
N CYS A 114 9.51 -19.15 -2.25
CA CYS A 114 10.35 -18.00 -1.90
C CYS A 114 11.30 -18.29 -0.72
N GLY A 115 11.64 -19.57 -0.47
CA GLY A 115 12.56 -19.98 0.59
C GLY A 115 12.00 -19.77 1.99
N GLY A 116 10.67 -19.72 2.13
CA GLY A 116 10.01 -19.43 3.41
C GLY A 116 10.06 -17.95 3.80
N SER A 117 10.36 -17.03 2.87
CA SER A 117 10.45 -15.59 3.15
C SER A 117 9.19 -14.82 2.70
N PRO A 118 8.33 -14.38 3.62
CA PRO A 118 7.19 -13.51 3.30
C PRO A 118 7.62 -12.15 2.69
N GLU A 119 8.80 -11.64 3.07
CA GLU A 119 9.34 -10.40 2.48
C GLU A 119 9.67 -10.57 0.99
N ALA A 120 10.19 -11.72 0.59
CA ALA A 120 10.43 -12.02 -0.82
C ALA A 120 9.11 -12.08 -1.61
N VAL A 121 8.04 -12.63 -1.02
CA VAL A 121 6.69 -12.62 -1.60
C VAL A 121 6.16 -11.20 -1.75
N LEU A 122 6.30 -10.38 -0.72
CA LEU A 122 5.89 -8.97 -0.75
C LEU A 122 6.61 -8.19 -1.85
N ASN A 123 7.92 -8.41 -2.02
CA ASN A 123 8.70 -7.79 -3.10
C ASN A 123 8.20 -8.22 -4.49
N ILE A 124 7.81 -9.48 -4.66
CA ILE A 124 7.20 -9.97 -5.91
C ILE A 124 5.86 -9.28 -6.15
N LEU A 125 5.00 -9.20 -5.12
CA LEU A 125 3.69 -8.56 -5.19
C LEU A 125 3.80 -7.07 -5.56
N ILE A 126 4.66 -6.30 -4.90
CA ILE A 126 4.87 -4.88 -5.22
C ILE A 126 5.38 -4.71 -6.66
N ARG A 127 6.35 -5.53 -7.09
CA ARG A 127 6.87 -5.48 -8.47
C ARG A 127 5.79 -5.81 -9.50
N ARG A 128 4.96 -6.80 -9.20
CA ARG A 128 3.82 -7.21 -10.02
C ARG A 128 2.85 -6.04 -10.22
N ILE A 129 2.41 -5.40 -9.14
CA ILE A 129 1.51 -4.24 -9.20
C ILE A 129 2.15 -3.08 -9.96
N LYS A 130 3.41 -2.74 -9.66
CA LYS A 130 4.13 -1.65 -10.36
C LYS A 130 4.20 -1.92 -11.87
N ARG A 131 4.54 -3.14 -12.29
CA ARG A 131 4.61 -3.50 -13.71
C ARG A 131 3.25 -3.44 -14.40
N ASN A 132 2.19 -3.87 -13.74
CA ASN A 132 0.82 -3.74 -14.24
C ASN A 132 0.47 -2.27 -14.54
N LEU A 133 0.74 -1.37 -13.59
CA LEU A 133 0.50 0.08 -13.76
C LEU A 133 1.38 0.72 -14.84
N GLN A 134 2.54 0.14 -15.14
CA GLN A 134 3.47 0.62 -16.17
C GLN A 134 3.11 0.14 -17.59
N GLN A 135 2.13 -0.76 -17.75
CA GLN A 135 1.68 -1.17 -19.08
C GLN A 135 1.07 0.01 -19.84
N ALA A 136 1.09 -0.05 -21.17
CA ALA A 136 0.37 0.91 -22.02
C ALA A 136 -1.15 0.91 -21.72
N LYS A 137 -1.69 -0.25 -21.34
CA LYS A 137 -3.08 -0.42 -20.88
C LYS A 137 -3.08 -1.26 -19.59
N PRO A 138 -2.99 -0.63 -18.40
CA PRO A 138 -2.99 -1.37 -17.14
C PRO A 138 -4.25 -2.22 -16.93
N ASN A 139 -4.12 -3.40 -16.33
CA ASN A 139 -5.28 -4.18 -15.92
C ASN A 139 -5.76 -3.73 -14.52
N MET A 140 -6.79 -2.89 -14.48
CA MET A 140 -7.30 -2.34 -13.21
C MET A 140 -7.95 -3.39 -12.32
N THR A 141 -8.54 -4.44 -12.90
CA THR A 141 -9.08 -5.58 -12.13
C THR A 141 -7.96 -6.35 -11.43
N SER A 142 -6.85 -6.61 -12.11
CA SER A 142 -5.68 -7.24 -11.48
C SER A 142 -5.05 -6.35 -10.42
N PHE A 143 -5.01 -5.03 -10.65
CA PHE A 143 -4.56 -4.06 -9.64
C PHE A 143 -5.43 -4.14 -8.38
N GLU A 144 -6.76 -4.13 -8.55
CA GLU A 144 -7.72 -4.24 -7.44
C GLU A 144 -7.54 -5.55 -6.68
N GLN A 145 -7.37 -6.68 -7.36
CA GLN A 145 -7.18 -7.98 -6.73
C GLN A 145 -5.87 -8.07 -5.92
N ASP A 146 -4.75 -7.64 -6.51
CA ASP A 146 -3.45 -7.64 -5.82
C ASP A 146 -3.43 -6.68 -4.62
N THR A 147 -4.11 -5.53 -4.73
CA THR A 147 -4.22 -4.56 -3.63
C THR A 147 -5.21 -5.00 -2.55
N THR A 148 -6.28 -5.71 -2.94
CA THR A 148 -7.21 -6.35 -2.00
C THR A 148 -6.50 -7.39 -1.17
N LEU A 149 -5.65 -8.22 -1.77
CA LEU A 149 -4.80 -9.15 -1.04
C LEU A 149 -3.93 -8.43 0.00
N ILE A 150 -3.32 -7.29 -0.35
CA ILE A 150 -2.55 -6.48 0.63
C ILE A 150 -3.44 -6.02 1.79
N MET A 151 -4.63 -5.49 1.49
CA MET A 151 -5.55 -5.01 2.52
C MET A 151 -5.99 -6.14 3.45
N GLU A 152 -6.36 -7.29 2.90
CA GLU A 152 -6.74 -8.48 3.67
C GLU A 152 -5.59 -8.91 4.60
N GLN A 153 -4.36 -8.99 4.08
CA GLN A 153 -3.18 -9.36 4.86
C GLN A 153 -2.79 -8.31 5.92
N LEU A 154 -3.21 -7.05 5.79
CA LEU A 154 -3.04 -6.04 6.84
C LEU A 154 -4.12 -6.12 7.92
N THR A 155 -5.31 -6.61 7.58
CA THR A 155 -6.48 -6.59 8.49
C THR A 155 -6.75 -7.90 9.23
N GLU A 156 -6.26 -9.04 8.73
CA GLU A 156 -6.53 -10.35 9.32
C GLU A 156 -5.47 -10.75 10.35
N ASP A 157 -5.91 -11.18 11.53
CA ASP A 157 -5.01 -11.58 12.64
C ASP A 157 -4.12 -12.79 12.30
N SER A 158 -4.57 -13.66 11.40
CA SER A 158 -3.85 -14.85 10.94
C SER A 158 -3.22 -14.68 9.54
N ALA A 159 -2.91 -13.44 9.16
CA ALA A 159 -2.35 -13.14 7.85
C ALA A 159 -0.92 -13.71 7.67
N ILE A 160 -0.73 -14.49 6.60
CA ILE A 160 0.56 -15.08 6.22
C ILE A 160 1.62 -14.01 5.95
N LEU A 161 1.23 -12.88 5.34
CA LEU A 161 2.12 -11.77 5.00
C LEU A 161 2.06 -10.62 6.01
N GLY A 162 1.17 -10.66 7.01
CA GLY A 162 0.85 -9.52 7.85
C GLY A 162 2.05 -8.92 8.57
N GLN A 163 2.87 -9.76 9.21
CA GLN A 163 4.07 -9.31 9.90
C GLN A 163 5.09 -8.68 8.94
N ALA A 164 5.30 -9.29 7.76
CA ALA A 164 6.24 -8.75 6.79
C ALA A 164 5.76 -7.42 6.21
N LEU A 165 4.47 -7.29 5.88
CA LEU A 165 3.88 -6.01 5.48
C LEU A 165 4.09 -4.94 6.55
N ALA A 166 3.89 -5.29 7.82
CA ALA A 166 4.04 -4.39 8.95
C ALA A 166 5.49 -3.95 9.20
N SER A 167 6.48 -4.82 9.00
CA SER A 167 7.89 -4.52 9.26
C SER A 167 8.69 -4.07 8.05
N HIS A 168 8.11 -4.10 6.84
CA HIS A 168 8.88 -3.86 5.62
C HIS A 168 9.32 -2.38 5.48
N PRO A 169 10.64 -2.10 5.42
CA PRO A 169 11.19 -0.76 5.61
C PRO A 169 10.90 0.24 4.48
N THR A 170 10.45 -0.25 3.32
CA THR A 170 10.14 0.59 2.16
C THR A 170 8.72 0.37 1.64
N PHE A 171 7.85 -0.25 2.45
CA PHE A 171 6.50 -0.57 2.01
C PHE A 171 5.67 0.69 1.75
N LEU A 172 5.64 1.66 2.68
CA LEU A 172 4.94 2.94 2.46
C LEU A 172 5.47 3.69 1.23
N ILE A 173 6.80 3.74 1.05
CA ILE A 173 7.43 4.35 -0.12
C ILE A 173 6.90 3.69 -1.39
N SER A 174 6.81 2.37 -1.41
CA SER A 174 6.29 1.63 -2.55
C SER A 174 4.82 1.92 -2.84
N ILE A 175 3.98 2.08 -1.81
CA ILE A 175 2.56 2.45 -2.00
C ILE A 175 2.42 3.90 -2.52
N VAL A 176 3.28 4.82 -2.07
CA VAL A 176 3.31 6.19 -2.61
C VAL A 176 3.77 6.20 -4.07
N ASP A 177 4.75 5.37 -4.45
CA ASP A 177 5.15 5.21 -5.85
C ASP A 177 4.00 4.69 -6.71
N LEU A 178 3.20 3.73 -6.19
CA LEU A 178 2.01 3.23 -6.90
C LEU A 178 1.00 4.35 -7.16
N LEU A 179 0.73 5.20 -6.16
CA LEU A 179 -0.15 6.36 -6.32
C LEU A 179 0.39 7.33 -7.39
N SER A 180 1.71 7.57 -7.42
CA SER A 180 2.34 8.39 -8.46
C SER A 180 2.15 7.77 -9.84
N LEU A 181 2.41 6.46 -9.99
CA LEU A 181 2.22 5.76 -11.27
C LEU A 181 0.77 5.87 -11.74
N MET A 182 -0.21 5.69 -10.85
CA MET A 182 -1.62 5.83 -11.18
C MET A 182 -1.96 7.23 -11.69
N LEU A 183 -1.46 8.29 -11.03
CA LEU A 183 -1.67 9.69 -11.45
C LEU A 183 -1.05 10.01 -12.81
N ASP A 184 -0.07 9.23 -13.26
CA ASP A 184 0.65 9.44 -14.51
C ASP A 184 0.14 8.55 -15.67
N ILE A 185 -0.88 7.71 -15.44
CA ILE A 185 -1.56 6.94 -16.50
C ILE A 185 -2.25 7.92 -17.46
N LYS A 186 -1.72 8.05 -18.68
CA LYS A 186 -2.27 8.92 -19.73
C LYS A 186 -3.45 8.25 -20.44
N GLY A 187 -4.38 9.06 -20.94
CA GLY A 187 -5.41 8.63 -21.90
C GLY A 187 -6.64 7.91 -21.33
N ARG A 188 -6.73 7.71 -20.00
CA ARG A 188 -7.97 7.23 -19.36
C ARG A 188 -8.89 8.38 -18.98
N THR A 189 -10.19 8.12 -19.02
CA THR A 189 -11.16 9.07 -18.49
C THR A 189 -10.94 9.20 -16.98
N THR A 190 -11.08 10.42 -16.46
CA THR A 190 -10.92 10.69 -15.02
C THR A 190 -11.85 9.81 -14.18
N SER A 191 -13.03 9.45 -14.68
CA SER A 191 -14.01 8.65 -13.94
C SER A 191 -13.56 7.20 -13.69
N GLU A 192 -12.94 6.52 -14.65
CA GLU A 192 -12.53 5.10 -14.47
C GLU A 192 -11.38 5.00 -13.46
N LEU A 193 -10.40 5.90 -13.56
CA LEU A 193 -9.26 5.88 -12.67
C LEU A 193 -9.63 6.29 -11.23
N ALA A 194 -10.57 7.23 -11.07
CA ALA A 194 -11.05 7.71 -9.77
C ALA A 194 -11.53 6.57 -8.86
N GLU A 195 -12.19 5.56 -9.44
CA GLU A 195 -12.68 4.39 -8.71
C GLU A 195 -11.55 3.67 -7.95
N TYR A 196 -10.32 3.68 -8.46
CA TYR A 196 -9.19 2.96 -7.88
C TYR A 196 -8.23 3.85 -7.08
N MET A 197 -8.26 5.17 -7.26
CA MET A 197 -7.28 6.08 -6.63
C MET A 197 -7.30 6.09 -5.11
N HIS A 198 -8.44 5.76 -4.51
CA HIS A 198 -8.57 5.71 -3.06
C HIS A 198 -7.86 4.48 -2.45
N ILE A 199 -7.58 3.43 -3.23
CA ILE A 199 -7.03 2.15 -2.72
C ILE A 199 -5.62 2.32 -2.11
N PRO A 200 -4.63 2.95 -2.79
CA PRO A 200 -3.33 3.20 -2.16
C PRO A 200 -3.42 4.01 -0.86
N LEU A 201 -4.36 4.96 -0.78
CA LEU A 201 -4.57 5.77 0.42
C LEU A 201 -5.12 4.90 1.57
N LEU A 202 -6.07 4.00 1.28
CA LEU A 202 -6.57 3.03 2.24
C LEU A 202 -5.45 2.13 2.76
N ILE A 203 -4.58 1.61 1.88
CA ILE A 203 -3.44 0.76 2.28
C ILE A 203 -2.50 1.52 3.22
N ILE A 204 -2.17 2.78 2.92
CA ILE A 204 -1.34 3.62 3.80
C ILE A 204 -2.03 3.72 5.17
N MET A 205 -3.30 4.07 5.21
CA MET A 205 -4.03 4.23 6.48
C MET A 205 -4.13 2.93 7.29
N LEU A 206 -4.38 1.80 6.64
CA LEU A 206 -4.38 0.48 7.27
C LEU A 206 -3.02 0.15 7.85
N HIS A 207 -1.95 0.39 7.10
CA HIS A 207 -0.60 0.13 7.59
C HIS A 207 -0.26 0.97 8.83
N PHE A 208 -0.68 2.24 8.90
CA PHE A 208 -0.54 3.06 10.12
C PHE A 208 -1.34 2.56 11.32
N ARG A 209 -2.42 1.81 11.11
CA ARG A 209 -3.17 1.17 12.20
C ARG A 209 -2.45 -0.04 12.75
N CYS A 210 -1.86 -0.84 11.86
CA CYS A 210 -1.13 -2.05 12.24
C CYS A 210 0.26 -1.71 12.80
N CYS A 211 0.85 -0.62 12.33
CA CYS A 211 2.19 -0.17 12.69
C CYS A 211 2.10 1.14 13.47
N ILE A 212 2.09 1.01 14.79
CA ILE A 212 2.22 2.16 15.69
C ILE A 212 3.68 2.60 15.62
N GLY A 213 4.01 3.59 14.80
CA GLY A 213 5.42 3.95 14.63
C GLY A 213 5.69 5.35 14.09
N TYR A 214 6.58 6.05 14.81
CA TYR A 214 7.35 7.17 14.30
C TYR A 214 8.04 6.82 12.97
N ASP A 215 8.50 5.58 12.81
CA ASP A 215 9.21 5.12 11.61
C ASP A 215 8.33 5.12 10.36
N CYS A 216 7.05 4.76 10.48
CA CYS A 216 6.10 4.84 9.37
C CYS A 216 5.90 6.29 8.92
N MET A 217 5.76 7.22 9.88
CA MET A 217 5.68 8.64 9.58
C MET A 217 6.98 9.17 8.96
N ALA A 218 8.14 8.71 9.43
CA ALA A 218 9.43 9.12 8.89
C ALA A 218 9.61 8.67 7.43
N GLN A 219 9.23 7.42 7.13
CA GLN A 219 9.18 6.94 5.75
C GLN A 219 8.25 7.84 4.93
N LEU A 220 7.00 8.05 5.38
CA LEU A 220 6.02 8.81 4.64
C LEU A 220 6.45 10.27 4.39
N ALA A 221 7.01 10.94 5.40
CA ALA A 221 7.51 12.31 5.31
C ALA A 221 8.70 12.47 4.35
N SER A 222 9.40 11.38 4.04
CA SER A 222 10.48 11.36 3.03
C SER A 222 9.96 11.17 1.59
N THR A 223 8.65 11.02 1.40
CA THR A 223 8.02 10.81 0.10
C THR A 223 7.30 12.06 -0.42
N ARG A 224 6.73 11.95 -1.63
CA ARG A 224 5.89 12.97 -2.27
C ARG A 224 4.42 12.92 -1.87
N ILE A 225 4.04 12.17 -0.83
CA ILE A 225 2.61 11.91 -0.52
C ILE A 225 1.77 13.19 -0.41
N ILE A 226 2.29 14.26 0.19
CA ILE A 226 1.55 15.52 0.37
C ILE A 226 1.19 16.12 -0.99
N THR A 227 2.19 16.27 -1.85
CA THR A 227 2.00 16.78 -3.21
C THR A 227 1.10 15.87 -4.07
N LEU A 228 1.16 14.54 -3.87
CA LEU A 228 0.32 13.60 -4.61
C LEU A 228 -1.14 13.64 -4.16
N VAL A 229 -1.41 13.70 -2.85
CA VAL A 229 -2.76 13.87 -2.30
C VAL A 229 -3.36 15.20 -2.74
N GLU A 230 -2.54 16.23 -2.82
CA GLU A 230 -2.92 17.53 -3.31
C GLU A 230 -3.26 17.49 -4.80
N ARG A 231 -2.40 16.95 -5.65
CA ARG A 231 -2.72 16.70 -7.07
C ARG A 231 -3.99 15.86 -7.22
N LEU A 232 -4.15 14.79 -6.43
CA LEU A 232 -5.34 13.94 -6.43
C LEU A 232 -6.61 14.73 -6.12
N LEU A 233 -6.60 15.53 -5.06
CA LEU A 233 -7.74 16.36 -4.65
C LEU A 233 -8.08 17.48 -5.65
N THR A 234 -7.16 17.85 -6.54
CA THR A 234 -7.47 18.77 -7.66
C THR A 234 -8.09 18.03 -8.83
N ILE A 235 -7.53 16.89 -9.22
CA ILE A 235 -7.99 16.14 -10.39
C ILE A 235 -9.35 15.48 -10.09
N TYR A 236 -9.55 14.98 -8.87
CA TYR A 236 -10.68 14.16 -8.45
C TYR A 236 -11.51 14.81 -7.34
N ALA A 237 -11.60 16.15 -7.34
CA ALA A 237 -12.34 16.90 -6.32
C ALA A 237 -13.84 16.51 -6.20
N SER A 238 -14.40 15.96 -7.27
CA SER A 238 -15.80 15.50 -7.34
C SER A 238 -16.00 14.05 -6.87
N ASP A 239 -14.93 13.27 -6.75
CA ASP A 239 -15.02 11.88 -6.31
C ASP A 239 -15.01 11.80 -4.78
N GLU A 240 -16.13 11.36 -4.20
CA GLU A 240 -16.30 11.35 -2.75
C GLU A 240 -15.32 10.39 -2.05
N ARG A 241 -15.01 9.24 -2.66
CA ARG A 241 -14.10 8.25 -2.07
C ARG A 241 -12.68 8.79 -1.99
N CYS A 242 -12.21 9.44 -3.06
CA CYS A 242 -10.91 10.08 -3.11
C CYS A 242 -10.80 11.22 -2.10
N VAL A 243 -11.84 12.07 -2.02
CA VAL A 243 -11.87 13.21 -1.09
C VAL A 243 -11.87 12.73 0.36
N GLU A 244 -12.67 11.70 0.67
CA GLU A 244 -12.74 11.14 2.02
C GLU A 244 -11.42 10.47 2.43
N ALA A 245 -10.86 9.58 1.60
CA ALA A 245 -9.60 8.91 1.89
C ALA A 245 -8.44 9.92 2.05
N SER A 246 -8.40 10.96 1.22
CA SER A 246 -7.42 12.05 1.34
C SER A 246 -7.59 12.85 2.64
N GLY A 247 -8.84 13.15 3.01
CA GLY A 247 -9.15 13.85 4.26
C GLY A 247 -8.72 13.06 5.49
N GLN A 248 -8.97 11.74 5.49
CA GLN A 248 -8.54 10.85 6.57
C GLN A 248 -7.02 10.76 6.67
N LEU A 249 -6.32 10.68 5.53
CA LEU A 249 -4.86 10.70 5.50
C LEU A 249 -4.29 12.02 6.03
N HIS A 250 -4.89 13.16 5.71
CA HIS A 250 -4.48 14.45 6.30
C HIS A 250 -4.70 14.52 7.81
N VAL A 251 -5.80 13.95 8.32
CA VAL A 251 -6.01 13.86 9.78
C VAL A 251 -4.92 13.01 10.41
N LEU A 252 -4.56 11.89 9.78
CA LEU A 252 -3.48 11.02 10.25
C LEU A 252 -2.12 11.73 10.26
N ILE A 253 -1.77 12.45 9.18
CA ILE A 253 -0.54 13.26 9.11
C ILE A 253 -0.57 14.35 10.18
N GLY A 254 -1.69 15.07 10.30
CA GLY A 254 -1.88 16.15 11.27
C GLY A 254 -1.68 15.71 12.72
N LYS A 255 -2.18 14.52 13.09
CA LYS A 255 -1.97 13.92 14.42
C LYS A 255 -0.48 13.68 14.73
N ASN A 256 0.33 13.45 13.70
CA ASN A 256 1.75 13.16 13.82
C ASN A 256 2.66 14.40 13.68
N LEU A 257 2.11 15.59 13.40
CA LEU A 257 2.88 16.84 13.36
C LEU A 257 3.49 17.24 14.72
N VAL A 258 3.05 16.60 15.80
CA VAL A 258 3.65 16.72 17.13
C VAL A 258 5.14 16.33 17.15
N TYR A 259 5.61 15.54 16.18
CA TYR A 259 7.02 15.23 16.04
C TYR A 259 7.68 16.25 15.11
N ARG A 260 8.61 17.03 15.68
CA ARG A 260 9.29 18.13 14.98
C ARG A 260 9.95 17.73 13.65
N ARG A 261 10.46 16.49 13.57
CA ARG A 261 11.08 15.95 12.35
C ARG A 261 10.11 15.85 11.17
N PHE A 262 8.80 15.76 11.42
CA PHE A 262 7.76 15.71 10.37
C PHE A 262 7.17 17.09 10.08
N LEU A 263 7.16 17.98 11.07
CA LEU A 263 6.65 19.35 10.91
C LEU A 263 7.33 20.08 9.75
N LEU A 264 8.67 20.05 9.68
CA LEU A 264 9.41 20.80 8.65
C LEU A 264 9.19 20.27 7.22
N PRO A 265 9.36 18.96 6.92
CA PRO A 265 9.11 18.44 5.56
C PRO A 265 7.67 18.65 5.10
N VAL A 266 6.69 18.41 5.98
CA VAL A 266 5.27 18.60 5.63
C VAL A 266 4.97 20.08 5.37
N THR A 267 5.55 21.00 6.14
CA THR A 267 5.39 22.44 5.90
C THR A 267 5.92 22.84 4.53
N GLY A 268 7.12 22.39 4.15
CA GLY A 268 7.69 22.67 2.84
C GLY A 268 6.75 22.23 1.70
N ALA A 269 6.28 20.98 1.77
CA ALA A 269 5.38 20.43 0.76
C ALA A 269 4.02 21.14 0.70
N VAL A 270 3.47 21.58 1.83
CA VAL A 270 2.20 22.34 1.86
C VAL A 270 2.36 23.77 1.34
N LEU A 271 3.48 24.43 1.63
CA LEU A 271 3.73 25.80 1.12
C LEU A 271 3.88 25.83 -0.41
N GLU A 272 4.52 24.82 -0.99
CA GLU A 272 4.66 24.64 -2.45
C GLU A 272 3.32 24.52 -3.18
N THR A 273 2.24 24.22 -2.45
CA THR A 273 0.94 23.81 -3.02
C THR A 273 -0.20 24.82 -2.76
N SER A 274 0.08 25.91 -2.04
CA SER A 274 -0.91 26.83 -1.41
C SER A 274 -1.75 27.74 -2.34
N ALA A 275 -1.87 27.47 -3.64
CA ALA A 275 -2.57 28.35 -4.59
C ALA A 275 -4.09 28.08 -4.78
N ARG A 276 -4.80 27.47 -3.82
CA ARG A 276 -6.14 26.90 -4.05
C ARG A 276 -7.33 27.67 -3.45
N PRO A 277 -8.51 27.66 -4.12
CA PRO A 277 -9.72 28.27 -3.57
C PRO A 277 -10.29 27.47 -2.38
N SER A 278 -10.42 28.14 -1.24
CA SER A 278 -10.82 27.57 0.07
C SER A 278 -12.26 27.04 0.13
N ASN A 279 -13.13 27.40 -0.83
CA ASN A 279 -14.57 27.12 -0.74
C ASN A 279 -14.97 25.67 -1.09
N THR A 280 -14.06 24.86 -1.64
CA THR A 280 -14.33 23.45 -1.99
C THR A 280 -14.09 22.51 -0.79
N ARG A 281 -14.67 21.29 -0.79
CA ARG A 281 -14.38 20.27 0.27
C ARG A 281 -12.89 19.94 0.32
N ALA A 282 -12.25 19.80 -0.84
CA ALA A 282 -10.81 19.67 -0.99
C ALA A 282 -10.05 20.86 -0.40
N GLY A 283 -10.46 22.10 -0.73
CA GLY A 283 -9.85 23.32 -0.19
C GLY A 283 -9.93 23.39 1.34
N ARG A 284 -11.07 23.00 1.93
CA ARG A 284 -11.22 22.91 3.40
C ARG A 284 -10.29 21.88 4.04
N ILE A 285 -10.05 20.76 3.37
CA ILE A 285 -9.12 19.71 3.83
C ILE A 285 -7.68 20.25 3.89
N PHE A 286 -7.25 21.03 2.88
CA PHE A 286 -5.94 21.69 2.88
C PHE A 286 -5.82 22.80 3.92
N PHE A 287 -6.81 23.70 3.97
CA PHE A 287 -6.84 24.79 4.94
C PHE A 287 -6.75 24.28 6.38
N ARG A 288 -7.39 23.14 6.68
CA ARG A 288 -7.27 22.50 7.99
C ARG A 288 -5.85 22.03 8.29
N LEU A 289 -5.15 21.45 7.32
CA LEU A 289 -3.76 21.02 7.49
C LEU A 289 -2.83 22.22 7.66
N GLU A 290 -2.98 23.27 6.85
CA GLU A 290 -2.23 24.54 6.97
C GLU A 290 -2.43 25.20 8.34
N SER A 291 -3.68 25.24 8.82
CA SER A 291 -4.01 25.76 10.15
C SER A 291 -3.33 24.95 11.25
N LEU A 292 -3.31 23.61 11.15
CA LEU A 292 -2.62 22.75 12.10
C LEU A 292 -1.10 22.95 12.06
N LEU A 293 -0.51 23.07 10.87
CA LEU A 293 0.92 23.36 10.72
C LEU A 293 1.28 24.69 11.38
N SER A 294 0.48 25.73 11.15
CA SER A 294 0.67 27.05 11.75
C SER A 294 0.59 27.00 13.28
N GLU A 295 -0.37 26.26 13.83
CA GLU A 295 -0.50 26.03 15.28
C GLU A 295 0.74 25.32 15.84
N TRP A 296 1.21 24.26 15.18
CA TRP A 296 2.39 23.53 15.63
C TRP A 296 3.69 24.33 15.54
N HIS A 297 3.86 25.19 14.53
CA HIS A 297 4.99 26.13 14.46
C HIS A 297 4.99 27.13 15.61
N GLN A 298 3.83 27.69 15.95
CA GLN A 298 3.71 28.59 17.10
C GLN A 298 4.13 27.89 18.40
N ILE A 299 3.72 26.63 18.60
CA ILE A 299 4.11 25.84 19.77
C ILE A 299 5.63 25.56 19.75
N ASP A 300 6.21 25.18 18.60
CA ASP A 300 7.66 24.93 18.46
C ASP A 300 8.49 26.20 18.75
N ASP A 301 8.03 27.37 18.30
CA ASP A 301 8.73 28.65 18.54
C ASP A 301 8.62 29.13 19.99
N MET A 302 7.46 28.95 20.61
CA MET A 302 7.30 29.14 22.06
C MET A 302 8.26 28.24 22.85
N TYR A 303 8.41 26.98 22.41
CA TYR A 303 9.33 26.03 23.04
C TYR A 303 10.79 26.48 22.94
N LYS A 304 11.28 26.80 21.74
CA LYS A 304 12.66 27.31 21.53
C LYS A 304 12.97 28.53 22.39
N THR A 305 12.02 29.45 22.50
CA THR A 305 12.16 30.67 23.30
C THR A 305 12.26 30.36 24.80
N SER A 306 11.51 29.35 25.27
CA SER A 306 11.51 28.92 26.67
C SER A 306 12.80 28.20 27.08
N GLU A 307 13.32 27.30 26.23
CA GLU A 307 14.61 26.62 26.47
C GLU A 307 15.78 27.59 26.48
N TYR A 308 15.77 28.58 25.58
CA TYR A 308 16.79 29.61 25.56
C TYR A 308 16.87 30.37 26.90
N ARG A 309 15.71 30.72 27.48
CA ARG A 309 15.64 31.37 28.81
C ARG A 309 16.07 30.45 29.96
N ALA A 310 15.73 29.16 29.88
CA ALA A 310 16.12 28.20 30.91
C ALA A 310 17.63 27.88 30.89
N ASN A 311 18.25 27.87 29.71
CA ASN A 311 19.68 27.64 29.57
C ASN A 311 20.51 28.89 29.88
N SER A 312 20.00 30.10 29.61
CA SER A 312 20.68 31.35 29.99
C SER A 312 20.77 31.54 31.50
N THR A 313 19.89 30.90 32.28
CA THR A 313 19.89 30.95 33.75
C THR A 313 20.68 29.81 34.40
N ARG A 314 21.18 28.82 33.63
CA ARG A 314 21.75 27.57 34.15
C ARG A 314 23.22 27.34 33.81
N THR A 315 23.97 28.40 33.59
CA THR A 315 25.40 28.45 33.19
C THR A 315 26.41 27.85 34.20
N GLY A 316 26.04 26.86 35.02
CA GLY A 316 26.92 26.29 36.06
C GLY A 316 27.01 24.75 36.12
N ARG A 317 26.40 23.97 35.21
CA ARG A 317 26.47 22.50 35.28
C ARG A 317 26.66 21.85 33.90
N THR A 318 27.85 21.33 33.66
CA THR A 318 28.21 20.51 32.50
C THR A 318 27.43 19.20 32.49
N ARG A 319 26.41 19.08 31.62
CA ARG A 319 25.83 17.79 31.24
C ARG A 319 26.60 17.21 30.05
N SER A 320 26.79 15.90 30.07
CA SER A 320 27.48 15.18 29.00
C SER A 320 26.69 15.30 27.68
N PHE A 321 27.41 15.51 26.58
CA PHE A 321 26.85 15.74 25.25
C PHE A 321 26.08 14.52 24.70
N ALA A 322 26.40 13.32 25.19
CA ALA A 322 25.80 12.06 24.77
C ALA A 322 24.34 11.89 25.25
N ASP A 323 24.03 12.38 26.46
CA ASP A 323 22.67 12.28 27.03
C ASP A 323 21.67 13.20 26.31
N ALA A 324 22.15 14.26 25.65
CA ALA A 324 21.32 15.21 24.91
C ALA A 324 20.89 14.68 23.52
N GLN A 325 21.72 13.86 22.87
CA GLN A 325 21.42 13.34 21.53
C GLN A 325 20.41 12.18 21.54
N GLY A 326 20.43 11.32 22.56
CA GLY A 326 19.46 10.23 22.70
C GLY A 326 18.02 10.72 22.96
N ALA A 327 17.85 11.81 23.71
CA ALA A 327 16.55 12.42 23.97
C ALA A 327 16.00 13.23 22.77
N SER A 328 16.86 13.65 21.84
CA SER A 328 16.51 14.48 20.69
C SER A 328 15.82 13.72 19.56
N LEU A 329 16.06 12.41 19.42
CA LEU A 329 15.53 11.64 18.29
C LEU A 329 14.01 11.40 18.41
N CYS A 330 13.50 11.36 19.64
CA CYS A 330 12.07 11.22 19.97
C CYS A 330 11.51 12.45 20.71
N SER A 331 12.11 13.63 20.58
CA SER A 331 11.57 14.83 21.23
C SER A 331 10.23 15.20 20.60
N THR A 332 9.14 14.98 21.33
CA THR A 332 7.84 15.50 20.94
C THR A 332 7.79 17.00 21.23
N VAL A 333 7.10 17.76 20.38
CA VAL A 333 6.81 19.19 20.64
C VAL A 333 5.92 19.35 21.90
N ALA A 334 5.30 18.25 22.38
CA ALA A 334 4.26 18.26 23.41
C ALA A 334 4.70 17.83 24.83
N ASP A 335 5.76 17.02 25.00
CA ASP A 335 6.20 16.53 26.32
C ASP A 335 6.55 17.60 27.35
N PRO A 336 7.19 18.73 27.00
CA PRO A 336 7.49 19.79 27.97
C PRO A 336 6.29 20.71 28.24
N VAL A 337 5.37 20.90 27.29
CA VAL A 337 4.15 21.74 27.46
C VAL A 337 3.27 21.17 28.58
N LYS A 338 3.18 19.84 28.69
CA LYS A 338 2.46 19.13 29.75
C LYS A 338 2.89 19.53 31.17
N LYS A 339 4.15 19.98 31.36
CA LYS A 339 4.72 20.33 32.66
C LYS A 339 4.62 21.82 33.00
N SER A 340 4.47 22.71 32.02
CA SER A 340 4.58 24.15 32.23
C SER A 340 3.29 24.93 31.97
N ILE A 341 2.44 24.49 31.03
CA ILE A 341 1.30 25.30 30.56
C ILE A 341 0.20 24.32 30.14
N GLY A 342 -0.94 24.30 30.84
CA GLY A 342 -2.07 23.42 30.52
C GLY A 342 -2.41 23.42 29.02
N TRP A 343 -2.72 22.24 28.46
CA TRP A 343 -2.96 22.08 27.03
C TRP A 343 -4.10 22.99 26.54
N PRO A 344 -4.00 23.57 25.33
CA PRO A 344 -5.16 24.16 24.68
C PRO A 344 -6.23 23.07 24.51
N THR A 345 -7.47 23.36 24.92
CA THR A 345 -8.59 22.41 24.94
C THR A 345 -8.83 21.73 23.58
N ARG A 346 -8.47 22.38 22.46
CA ARG A 346 -8.57 21.84 21.10
C ARG A 346 -7.58 20.71 20.79
N VAL A 347 -6.36 20.74 21.34
CA VAL A 347 -5.34 19.71 21.07
C VAL A 347 -5.66 18.40 21.80
N ARG A 348 -6.29 18.47 22.99
CA ARG A 348 -6.81 17.29 23.70
C ARG A 348 -7.87 16.54 22.88
N VAL A 349 -8.73 17.26 22.17
CA VAL A 349 -9.80 16.66 21.34
C VAL A 349 -9.22 15.88 20.15
N LEU A 350 -8.10 16.31 19.58
CA LEU A 350 -7.45 15.65 18.44
C LEU A 350 -6.72 14.35 18.81
N ILE A 351 -6.17 14.26 20.03
CA ILE A 351 -5.47 13.05 20.51
C ILE A 351 -6.46 11.99 21.04
N CYS A 352 -7.59 12.41 21.60
CA CYS A 352 -8.58 11.49 22.18
C CYS A 352 -9.66 10.98 21.21
N ALA A 353 -9.63 11.39 19.93
CA ALA A 353 -10.57 10.86 18.94
C ALA A 353 -10.14 9.46 18.47
N ASP A 354 -10.78 8.45 19.07
CA ASP A 354 -10.70 7.04 18.69
C ASP A 354 -11.26 6.84 17.26
N PRO A 355 -10.43 6.45 16.29
CA PRO A 355 -10.85 6.27 14.90
C PRO A 355 -11.78 5.06 14.69
N ALA A 356 -12.02 4.22 15.70
CA ALA A 356 -12.80 2.99 15.57
C ALA A 356 -14.31 3.21 15.30
N LYS A 357 -14.85 4.43 15.47
CA LYS A 357 -16.31 4.67 15.44
C LYS A 357 -16.89 5.19 14.12
N HIS A 358 -16.07 5.48 13.10
CA HIS A 358 -16.55 6.26 11.93
C HIS A 358 -16.17 5.71 10.55
N LEU A 359 -15.83 4.44 10.41
CA LEU A 359 -15.72 3.83 9.08
C LEU A 359 -16.93 2.93 8.78
N PRO A 360 -17.41 2.92 7.52
CA PRO A 360 -18.41 1.94 7.09
C PRO A 360 -17.84 0.52 7.23
N LYS A 361 -18.70 -0.39 7.72
CA LYS A 361 -18.42 -1.83 7.75
C LYS A 361 -18.39 -2.43 6.36
#